data_AF-A0A6M0S575-F1
#
_entry.id   AF-A0A6M0S575-F1
#
_cell.length_a   1.000
_cell.length_b   1.000
_cell.length_c   1.000
_cell.angle_alpha   90.00
_cell.angle_beta   90.00
_cell.angle_gamma   90.00
#
_symmetry.space_group_name_H-M   'P 1'
#
loop_
_entity.id
_entity.type
_entity.pdbx_description
1 polymer ?
#
loop_
_entity_poly.entity_id
_entity_poly.type
_entity_poly.pdbx_seq_one_letter_code
_entity_poly.pdbx_strand_id
1 'polypeptide(L)'
;MESHFKQLILVLQGQAPGEAERAFSDLVETMMRSRKIGRPPRGQPLTGIYKEICDRIHQQLTQALQDCLDQSLLDTDPNWGYKLRAQATKDALTDPLLKGLALEAQGQPNPSPLRQHALLQLVEAIRASGRLAHPHRAKFSSSFYDLLYEEAVNRTLVYVCQKIDTYDPERGQAQKFMNWVNFRLDRMVIECRRQFSDRHTQELPNLNDLERLSQPEPTSTLAKDVQDYIATDRDDVFKSTHIRKRPDASFQAIALARFADQSWEEISTQFDIKIPTLSSFFQRCCDKFSDQFRELL
;
A
#
# COMPACT_ATOMS: atom_id res chain seq x y z
N MET A 1 -20.20 9.82 -12.10
CA MET A 1 -20.83 9.70 -10.77
C MET A 1 -20.95 11.07 -10.10
N GLU A 2 -19.87 11.85 -10.02
CA GLU A 2 -19.87 13.18 -9.38
C GLU A 2 -20.80 14.22 -10.05
N SER A 3 -20.84 14.24 -11.39
CA SER A 3 -21.75 15.14 -12.13
C SER A 3 -23.23 14.82 -11.87
N HIS A 4 -23.59 13.54 -11.77
CA HIS A 4 -24.97 13.11 -11.47
C HIS A 4 -25.37 13.41 -10.02
N PHE A 5 -24.47 13.16 -9.07
CA PHE A 5 -24.69 13.50 -7.65
C PHE A 5 -24.99 14.99 -7.46
N LYS A 6 -24.19 15.86 -8.09
CA LYS A 6 -24.41 17.32 -8.05
C LYS A 6 -25.75 17.73 -8.65
N GLN A 7 -26.13 17.15 -9.77
CA GLN A 7 -27.43 17.43 -10.41
C GLN A 7 -28.60 17.07 -9.50
N LEU A 8 -28.56 15.90 -8.85
CA LEU A 8 -29.62 15.48 -7.92
C LEU A 8 -29.77 16.45 -6.74
N ILE A 9 -28.66 16.96 -6.20
CA ILE A 9 -28.69 17.95 -5.11
C ILE A 9 -29.27 19.29 -5.58
N LEU A 10 -28.91 19.77 -6.77
CA LEU A 10 -29.46 21.00 -7.34
C LEU A 10 -30.98 20.90 -7.57
N VAL A 11 -31.48 19.73 -8.00
CA VAL A 11 -32.92 19.49 -8.15
C VAL A 11 -33.63 19.52 -6.81
N LEU A 12 -33.05 18.92 -5.76
CA LEU A 12 -33.60 18.95 -4.40
C LEU A 12 -33.64 20.36 -3.81
N GLN A 13 -32.70 21.22 -4.19
CA GLN A 13 -32.70 22.65 -3.82
C GLN A 13 -33.73 23.47 -4.63
N GLY A 14 -34.23 22.95 -5.76
CA GLY A 14 -35.05 23.67 -6.75
C GLY A 14 -36.59 23.62 -6.61
N GLN A 15 -37.15 22.98 -5.58
CA GLN A 15 -38.58 23.04 -5.18
C GLN A 15 -39.67 22.67 -6.22
N ALA A 16 -39.43 21.75 -7.16
CA ALA A 16 -40.54 21.08 -7.88
C ALA A 16 -40.91 19.76 -7.14
N PRO A 17 -42.07 19.66 -6.46
CA PRO A 17 -42.34 18.58 -5.50
C PRO A 17 -42.29 17.16 -6.10
N GLY A 18 -42.78 16.97 -7.34
CA GLY A 18 -42.75 15.65 -7.99
C GLY A 18 -41.37 15.23 -8.54
N GLU A 19 -40.48 16.18 -8.83
CA GLU A 19 -39.10 15.91 -9.25
C GLU A 19 -38.19 15.72 -8.02
N ALA A 20 -38.51 16.39 -6.92
CA ALA A 20 -37.78 16.29 -5.65
C ALA A 20 -37.86 14.88 -5.04
N GLU A 21 -39.03 14.25 -5.00
CA GLU A 21 -39.17 12.89 -4.46
C GLU A 21 -38.33 11.86 -5.23
N ARG A 22 -38.33 11.96 -6.57
CA ARG A 22 -37.53 11.09 -7.43
C ARG A 22 -36.04 11.35 -7.26
N ALA A 23 -35.64 12.63 -7.26
CA ALA A 23 -34.24 13.01 -7.06
C ALA A 23 -33.72 12.58 -5.69
N PHE A 24 -34.56 12.62 -4.65
CA PHE A 24 -34.24 12.14 -3.32
C PHE A 24 -33.96 10.64 -3.32
N SER A 25 -34.88 9.85 -3.89
CA SER A 25 -34.70 8.40 -3.98
C SER A 25 -33.47 8.02 -4.80
N ASP A 26 -33.23 8.69 -5.92
CA ASP A 26 -32.05 8.46 -6.78
C ASP A 26 -30.74 8.83 -6.09
N LEU A 27 -30.76 9.86 -5.23
CA LEU A 27 -29.60 10.27 -4.45
C LEU A 27 -29.24 9.22 -3.39
N VAL A 28 -30.22 8.74 -2.62
CA VAL A 28 -30.03 7.66 -1.64
C VAL A 28 -29.47 6.42 -2.32
N GLU A 29 -30.05 6.00 -3.44
CA GLU A 29 -29.58 4.84 -4.21
C GLU A 29 -28.14 5.03 -4.72
N THR A 30 -27.81 6.22 -5.23
CA THR A 30 -26.46 6.55 -5.69
C THR A 30 -25.44 6.42 -4.55
N MET A 31 -25.79 6.86 -3.35
CA MET A 31 -24.93 6.75 -2.17
C MET A 31 -24.79 5.29 -1.71
N MET A 32 -25.87 4.50 -1.76
CA MET A 32 -25.93 3.08 -1.38
C MET A 32 -25.15 2.17 -2.33
N ARG A 33 -24.96 2.53 -3.61
CA ARG A 33 -24.16 1.76 -4.58
C ARG A 33 -22.70 1.60 -4.14
N SER A 34 -22.14 2.60 -3.50
CA SER A 34 -20.73 2.62 -3.07
C SER A 34 -20.52 2.09 -1.65
N ARG A 35 -21.51 1.39 -1.06
CA ARG A 35 -21.38 0.76 0.26
C ARG A 35 -20.32 -0.34 0.28
N LYS A 36 -19.69 -0.52 1.44
CA LYS A 36 -18.69 -1.56 1.69
C LYS A 36 -19.26 -2.84 2.31
N ILE A 37 -20.41 -2.74 3.00
CA ILE A 37 -21.06 -3.81 3.75
C ILE A 37 -22.39 -4.18 3.10
N GLY A 38 -22.78 -5.46 3.21
CA GLY A 38 -23.98 -6.01 2.60
C GLY A 38 -23.88 -6.03 1.07
N ARG A 39 -22.72 -6.48 0.55
CA ARG A 39 -22.59 -6.83 -0.87
C ARG A 39 -22.97 -8.29 -1.05
N PRO A 40 -23.81 -8.63 -2.03
CA PRO A 40 -24.18 -10.02 -2.26
C PRO A 40 -22.96 -10.88 -2.64
N PRO A 41 -22.85 -12.11 -2.14
CA PRO A 41 -21.88 -13.06 -2.65
C PRO A 41 -22.29 -13.48 -4.07
N ARG A 42 -21.47 -13.11 -5.07
CA ARG A 42 -21.54 -13.55 -6.49
C ARG A 42 -22.96 -13.84 -7.01
N GLY A 43 -23.77 -12.78 -7.19
CA GLY A 43 -25.07 -12.87 -7.88
C GLY A 43 -26.22 -13.47 -7.05
N GLN A 44 -26.00 -13.85 -5.79
CA GLN A 44 -27.07 -14.28 -4.89
C GLN A 44 -27.79 -13.07 -4.28
N PRO A 45 -29.08 -13.16 -3.96
CA PRO A 45 -29.78 -12.11 -3.22
C PRO A 45 -29.18 -11.95 -1.81
N LEU A 46 -29.22 -10.73 -1.27
CA LEU A 46 -28.87 -10.48 0.13
C LEU A 46 -29.93 -11.13 1.04
N THR A 47 -29.48 -11.97 1.97
CA THR A 47 -30.36 -12.67 2.91
C THR A 47 -29.86 -12.51 4.35
N GLY A 48 -30.75 -12.79 5.30
CA GLY A 48 -30.44 -12.77 6.72
C GLY A 48 -29.88 -11.43 7.19
N ILE A 49 -28.80 -11.50 7.98
CA ILE A 49 -28.22 -10.33 8.62
C ILE A 49 -27.66 -9.28 7.65
N TYR A 50 -27.19 -9.71 6.47
CA TYR A 50 -26.66 -8.77 5.48
C TYR A 50 -27.75 -7.87 4.91
N LYS A 51 -28.95 -8.42 4.72
CA LYS A 51 -30.12 -7.65 4.30
C LYS A 51 -30.54 -6.68 5.40
N GLU A 52 -30.62 -7.15 6.65
CA GLU A 52 -30.97 -6.27 7.79
C GLU A 52 -30.01 -5.08 7.92
N ILE A 53 -28.70 -5.32 7.74
CA ILE A 53 -27.70 -4.24 7.76
C ILE A 53 -27.93 -3.27 6.60
N CYS A 54 -28.16 -3.75 5.38
CA CYS A 54 -28.46 -2.87 4.25
C CYS A 54 -29.71 -2.02 4.49
N ASP A 55 -30.79 -2.64 4.96
CA ASP A 55 -32.06 -1.96 5.21
C ASP A 55 -31.91 -0.89 6.29
N ARG A 56 -31.14 -1.17 7.36
CA ARG A 56 -30.84 -0.18 8.41
C ARG A 56 -29.95 0.95 7.91
N ILE A 57 -28.91 0.66 7.11
CA ILE A 57 -28.07 1.72 6.52
C ILE A 57 -28.92 2.62 5.63
N HIS A 58 -29.80 2.03 4.82
CA HIS A 58 -30.72 2.77 3.97
C HIS A 58 -31.64 3.67 4.80
N GLN A 59 -32.25 3.13 5.86
CA GLN A 59 -33.12 3.90 6.76
C GLN A 59 -32.38 5.05 7.44
N GLN A 60 -31.20 4.81 8.02
CA GLN A 60 -30.40 5.83 8.68
C GLN A 60 -29.94 6.92 7.70
N LEU A 61 -29.55 6.53 6.49
CA LEU A 61 -29.14 7.47 5.46
C LEU A 61 -30.33 8.32 4.97
N THR A 62 -31.49 7.70 4.79
CA THR A 62 -32.73 8.39 4.40
C THR A 62 -33.11 9.44 5.43
N GLN A 63 -33.10 9.06 6.72
CA GLN A 63 -33.40 10.00 7.81
C GLN A 63 -32.39 11.14 7.86
N ALA A 64 -31.09 10.84 7.82
CA ALA A 64 -30.05 11.86 7.89
C ALA A 64 -30.09 12.82 6.69
N LEU A 65 -30.44 12.32 5.50
CA LEU A 65 -30.62 13.14 4.30
C LEU A 65 -31.86 14.02 4.41
N GLN A 66 -32.98 13.50 4.93
CA GLN A 66 -34.19 14.28 5.19
C GLN A 66 -33.91 15.40 6.20
N ASP A 67 -33.21 15.10 7.29
CA ASP A 67 -32.84 16.10 8.30
C ASP A 67 -31.96 17.21 7.69
N CYS A 68 -31.05 16.85 6.78
CA CYS A 68 -30.24 17.82 6.04
C CYS A 68 -31.06 18.65 5.05
N LEU A 69 -32.08 18.07 4.41
CA LEU A 69 -33.00 18.78 3.53
C LEU A 69 -33.83 19.81 4.32
N ASP A 70 -34.41 19.38 5.44
CA ASP A 70 -35.25 20.23 6.31
C ASP A 70 -34.44 21.40 6.90
N GLN A 71 -33.15 21.19 7.17
CA GLN A 71 -32.24 22.21 7.69
C GLN A 71 -31.51 23.01 6.61
N SER A 72 -31.76 22.74 5.32
CA SER A 72 -31.06 23.36 4.19
C SER A 72 -29.52 23.20 4.23
N LEU A 73 -29.04 22.05 4.70
CA LEU A 73 -27.61 21.70 4.86
C LEU A 73 -27.04 20.84 3.72
N LEU A 74 -27.76 20.73 2.59
CA LEU A 74 -27.29 19.95 1.45
C LEU A 74 -26.03 20.57 0.83
N ASP A 75 -25.04 19.72 0.55
CA ASP A 75 -23.76 20.12 -0.05
C ASP A 75 -23.48 19.35 -1.34
N THR A 76 -23.09 20.07 -2.38
CA THR A 76 -22.76 19.53 -3.70
C THR A 76 -21.41 18.80 -3.73
N ASP A 77 -20.56 18.92 -2.69
CA ASP A 77 -19.33 18.14 -2.57
C ASP A 77 -19.64 16.63 -2.40
N PRO A 78 -19.18 15.76 -3.32
CA PRO A 78 -19.31 14.30 -3.16
C PRO A 78 -18.77 13.76 -1.81
N ASN A 79 -17.75 14.42 -1.23
CA ASN A 79 -17.22 14.03 0.08
C ASN A 79 -18.21 14.21 1.22
N TRP A 80 -19.10 15.20 1.12
CA TRP A 80 -20.19 15.34 2.09
C TRP A 80 -21.10 14.12 2.07
N GLY A 81 -21.49 13.66 0.88
CA GLY A 81 -22.27 12.43 0.72
C GLY A 81 -21.55 11.19 1.27
N TYR A 82 -20.24 11.07 1.03
CA TYR A 82 -19.46 9.96 1.60
C TYR A 82 -19.41 9.98 3.12
N LYS A 83 -19.29 11.16 3.74
CA LYS A 83 -19.31 11.34 5.19
C LYS A 83 -20.68 11.01 5.78
N LEU A 84 -21.76 11.50 5.16
CA LEU A 84 -23.13 11.23 5.59
C LEU A 84 -23.41 9.72 5.58
N ARG A 85 -23.04 9.02 4.51
CA ARG A 85 -23.15 7.55 4.43
C ARG A 85 -22.28 6.84 5.46
N ALA A 86 -21.04 7.29 5.66
CA ALA A 86 -20.14 6.68 6.64
C ALA A 86 -20.73 6.79 8.05
N GLN A 87 -21.33 7.93 8.39
CA GLN A 87 -22.02 8.14 9.65
C GLN A 87 -23.27 7.27 9.77
N ALA A 88 -24.14 7.24 8.75
CA ALA A 88 -25.30 6.35 8.72
C ALA A 88 -24.90 4.86 8.85
N THR A 89 -23.78 4.46 8.26
CA THR A 89 -23.23 3.11 8.38
C THR A 89 -22.80 2.81 9.81
N LYS A 90 -22.09 3.76 10.44
CA LYS A 90 -21.66 3.66 11.83
C LYS A 90 -22.83 3.50 12.78
N ASP A 91 -23.89 4.29 12.59
CA ASP A 91 -25.08 4.30 13.44
C ASP A 91 -25.93 3.05 13.23
N ALA A 92 -25.98 2.52 12.01
CA ALA A 92 -26.64 1.26 11.71
C ALA A 92 -25.96 0.05 12.40
N LEU A 93 -24.62 0.05 12.53
CA LEU A 93 -23.83 -1.07 13.08
C LEU A 93 -23.85 -1.12 14.61
N THR A 94 -24.96 -1.64 15.13
CA THR A 94 -25.19 -1.88 16.56
C THR A 94 -24.49 -3.13 17.09
N ASP A 95 -24.34 -3.24 18.42
CA ASP A 95 -23.73 -4.41 19.07
C ASP A 95 -24.41 -5.74 18.68
N PRO A 96 -25.75 -5.85 18.61
CA PRO A 96 -26.42 -7.07 18.17
C PRO A 96 -26.08 -7.47 16.72
N LEU A 97 -25.97 -6.51 15.80
CA LEU A 97 -25.63 -6.81 14.41
C LEU A 97 -24.18 -7.27 14.26
N LEU A 98 -23.25 -6.65 14.99
CA LEU A 98 -21.85 -7.09 15.01
C LEU A 98 -21.72 -8.49 15.60
N LYS A 99 -22.47 -8.81 16.67
CA LYS A 99 -22.56 -10.17 17.23
C LYS A 99 -23.15 -11.14 16.20
N GLY A 100 -24.23 -10.76 15.51
CA GLY A 100 -24.83 -11.61 14.49
C GLY A 100 -23.91 -11.89 13.30
N LEU A 101 -23.11 -10.91 12.85
CA LEU A 101 -22.13 -11.11 11.78
C LEU A 101 -21.03 -12.08 12.20
N ALA A 102 -20.61 -12.02 13.46
CA ALA A 102 -19.65 -12.96 14.03
C ALA A 102 -20.21 -14.39 14.06
N LEU A 103 -21.47 -14.55 14.47
CA LEU A 103 -22.16 -15.85 14.49
C LEU A 103 -22.39 -16.41 13.08
N GLU A 104 -22.75 -15.56 12.12
CA GLU A 104 -22.86 -15.95 10.71
C GLU A 104 -21.51 -16.46 10.20
N ALA A 105 -20.41 -15.73 10.46
CA ALA A 105 -19.08 -16.19 10.05
C ALA A 105 -18.63 -17.49 10.75
N GLN A 106 -18.96 -17.66 12.03
CA GLN A 106 -18.67 -18.87 12.82
C GLN A 106 -19.46 -20.08 12.30
N GLY A 107 -20.72 -19.90 11.91
CA GLY A 107 -21.60 -20.99 11.46
C GLY A 107 -21.27 -21.56 10.08
N GLN A 108 -20.48 -20.84 9.26
CA GLN A 108 -20.09 -21.30 7.93
C GLN A 108 -18.94 -22.31 7.99
N PRO A 109 -18.96 -23.40 7.19
CA PRO A 109 -17.88 -24.40 7.17
C PRO A 109 -16.53 -23.82 6.76
N ASN A 110 -15.44 -24.32 7.35
CA ASN A 110 -14.06 -23.98 6.99
C ASN A 110 -13.39 -25.16 6.24
N PRO A 111 -12.88 -24.97 5.00
CA PRO A 111 -12.93 -23.77 4.15
C PRO A 111 -14.19 -23.69 3.28
N SER A 112 -14.77 -22.49 3.13
CA SER A 112 -15.82 -22.23 2.14
C SER A 112 -15.79 -20.78 1.62
N PRO A 113 -16.21 -20.52 0.35
CA PRO A 113 -16.33 -19.16 -0.17
C PRO A 113 -17.31 -18.28 0.61
N LEU A 114 -18.37 -18.88 1.17
CA LEU A 114 -19.35 -18.20 2.02
C LEU A 114 -18.71 -17.75 3.34
N ARG A 115 -17.85 -18.58 3.95
CA ARG A 115 -17.09 -18.19 5.14
C ARG A 115 -16.13 -17.04 4.85
N GLN A 116 -15.42 -17.08 3.73
CA GLN A 116 -14.53 -15.97 3.32
C GLN A 116 -15.32 -14.67 3.13
N HIS A 117 -16.48 -14.75 2.48
CA HIS A 117 -17.38 -13.62 2.33
C HIS A 117 -17.84 -13.09 3.70
N ALA A 118 -18.33 -13.96 4.58
CA ALA A 118 -18.80 -13.60 5.91
C ALA A 118 -17.71 -12.93 6.77
N LEU A 119 -16.50 -13.47 6.74
CA LEU A 119 -15.33 -12.90 7.41
C LEU A 119 -14.96 -11.52 6.85
N LEU A 120 -15.00 -11.34 5.53
CA LEU A 120 -14.78 -10.03 4.92
C LEU A 120 -15.84 -9.01 5.36
N GLN A 121 -17.12 -9.40 5.35
CA GLN A 121 -18.21 -8.53 5.82
C GLN A 121 -18.05 -8.16 7.29
N LEU A 122 -17.64 -9.12 8.14
CA LEU A 122 -17.36 -8.89 9.55
C LEU A 122 -16.21 -7.89 9.74
N VAL A 123 -15.10 -8.04 9.03
CA VAL A 123 -13.95 -7.12 9.09
C VAL A 123 -14.33 -5.70 8.68
N GLU A 124 -15.05 -5.55 7.56
CA GLU A 124 -15.54 -4.26 7.10
C GLU A 124 -16.51 -3.62 8.12
N ALA A 125 -17.39 -4.43 8.72
CA ALA A 125 -18.30 -3.96 9.76
C ALA A 125 -17.57 -3.51 11.03
N ILE A 126 -16.55 -4.26 11.48
CA ILE A 126 -15.72 -3.85 12.64
C ILE A 126 -15.12 -2.48 12.38
N ARG A 127 -14.50 -2.27 11.21
CA ARG A 127 -13.88 -0.98 10.85
C ARG A 127 -14.92 0.14 10.73
N ALA A 128 -16.00 -0.09 10.01
CA ALA A 128 -17.03 0.93 9.77
C ALA A 128 -17.82 1.31 11.03
N SER A 129 -17.92 0.41 12.02
CA SER A 129 -18.62 0.68 13.28
C SER A 129 -17.94 1.78 14.13
N GLY A 130 -16.65 2.04 13.91
CA GLY A 130 -15.88 2.97 14.74
C GLY A 130 -15.80 2.59 16.23
N ARG A 131 -16.08 1.32 16.57
CA ARG A 131 -16.11 0.79 17.94
C ARG A 131 -14.77 0.21 18.42
N LEU A 132 -13.71 0.32 17.62
CA LEU A 132 -12.36 -0.08 18.02
C LEU A 132 -11.84 0.87 19.10
N ALA A 133 -11.39 0.30 20.21
CA ALA A 133 -10.80 1.06 21.31
C ALA A 133 -9.41 1.58 20.91
N HIS A 134 -9.00 2.72 21.47
CA HIS A 134 -7.69 3.32 21.25
C HIS A 134 -6.85 3.26 22.55
N PRO A 135 -6.40 2.06 22.97
CA PRO A 135 -5.71 1.88 24.23
C PRO A 135 -4.33 2.54 24.21
N HIS A 136 -3.86 2.93 25.41
CA HIS A 136 -2.48 3.39 25.66
C HIS A 136 -2.01 4.63 24.88
N ARG A 137 -2.91 5.40 24.25
CA ARG A 137 -2.56 6.58 23.43
C ARG A 137 -1.59 7.57 24.12
N ALA A 138 -1.80 7.84 25.40
CA ALA A 138 -0.95 8.78 26.17
C ALA A 138 0.50 8.30 26.40
N LYS A 139 0.82 7.04 26.09
CA LYS A 139 2.15 6.47 26.30
C LYS A 139 3.08 6.63 25.10
N PHE A 140 2.63 7.28 24.03
CA PHE A 140 3.31 7.35 22.74
C PHE A 140 3.23 8.76 22.13
N SER A 141 4.16 9.08 21.24
CA SER A 141 4.00 10.24 20.35
C SER A 141 2.86 9.99 19.37
N SER A 142 2.15 11.04 18.94
CA SER A 142 0.95 10.89 18.10
C SER A 142 1.24 10.17 16.78
N SER A 143 2.31 10.55 16.08
CA SER A 143 2.66 9.97 14.78
C SER A 143 3.07 8.50 14.87
N PHE A 144 3.83 8.13 15.90
CA PHE A 144 4.22 6.74 16.12
C PHE A 144 3.04 5.88 16.57
N TYR A 145 2.16 6.44 17.40
CA TYR A 145 0.95 5.74 17.84
C TYR A 145 0.08 5.33 16.67
N ASP A 146 -0.17 6.23 15.71
CA ASP A 146 -1.09 5.95 14.60
C ASP A 146 -0.58 4.78 13.73
N LEU A 147 0.71 4.72 13.44
CA LEU A 147 1.31 3.60 12.70
C LEU A 147 1.22 2.28 13.48
N LEU A 148 1.60 2.31 14.76
CA LEU A 148 1.56 1.15 15.64
C LEU A 148 0.13 0.64 15.83
N TYR A 149 -0.83 1.56 15.95
CA TYR A 149 -2.23 1.27 16.14
C TYR A 149 -2.82 0.60 14.90
N GLU A 150 -2.57 1.12 13.69
CA GLU A 150 -3.06 0.49 12.46
C GLU A 150 -2.51 -0.94 12.28
N GLU A 151 -1.24 -1.17 12.62
CA GLU A 151 -0.65 -2.52 12.61
C GLU A 151 -1.32 -3.43 13.64
N ALA A 152 -1.56 -2.94 14.86
CA ALA A 152 -2.25 -3.68 15.90
C ALA A 152 -3.70 -4.02 15.49
N VAL A 153 -4.41 -3.09 14.83
CA VAL A 153 -5.74 -3.33 14.27
C VAL A 153 -5.69 -4.41 13.21
N ASN A 154 -4.77 -4.34 12.24
CA ASN A 154 -4.61 -5.35 11.19
C ASN A 154 -4.41 -6.75 11.77
N ARG A 155 -3.49 -6.89 12.73
CA ARG A 155 -3.23 -8.17 13.41
C ARG A 155 -4.42 -8.66 14.22
N THR A 156 -5.15 -7.75 14.86
CA THR A 156 -6.39 -8.08 15.58
C THR A 156 -7.44 -8.66 14.62
N LEU A 157 -7.63 -8.04 13.46
CA LEU A 157 -8.60 -8.51 12.46
C LEU A 157 -8.20 -9.88 11.88
N VAL A 158 -6.90 -10.11 11.63
CA VAL A 158 -6.39 -11.43 11.26
C VAL A 158 -6.70 -12.47 12.35
N TYR A 159 -6.45 -12.13 13.61
CA TYR A 159 -6.78 -13.00 14.74
C TYR A 159 -8.28 -13.31 14.79
N VAL A 160 -9.14 -12.30 14.64
CA VAL A 160 -10.60 -12.48 14.60
C VAL A 160 -10.99 -13.48 13.52
N CYS A 161 -10.46 -13.34 12.31
CA CYS A 161 -10.74 -14.28 11.21
C CYS A 161 -10.28 -15.71 11.51
N GLN A 162 -9.11 -15.87 12.12
CA GLN A 162 -8.53 -17.18 12.43
C GLN A 162 -9.17 -17.85 13.65
N LYS A 163 -9.70 -17.08 14.58
CA LYS A 163 -10.18 -17.54 15.89
C LYS A 163 -11.67 -17.31 16.09
N ILE A 164 -12.41 -17.01 15.03
CA ILE A 164 -13.86 -16.80 15.10
C ILE A 164 -14.59 -18.01 15.69
N ASP A 165 -14.10 -19.23 15.45
CA ASP A 165 -14.71 -20.46 16.02
C ASP A 165 -14.57 -20.55 17.53
N THR A 166 -13.61 -19.84 18.12
CA THR A 166 -13.39 -19.80 19.57
C THR A 166 -14.17 -18.68 20.25
N TYR A 167 -14.86 -17.84 19.48
CA TYR A 167 -15.71 -16.80 20.03
C TYR A 167 -16.91 -17.44 20.74
N ASP A 168 -17.07 -17.07 22.01
CA ASP A 168 -18.18 -17.50 22.85
C ASP A 168 -19.16 -16.32 23.01
N PRO A 169 -20.36 -16.41 22.41
CA PRO A 169 -21.36 -15.33 22.44
C PRO A 169 -21.95 -15.06 23.82
N GLU A 170 -21.85 -16.02 24.75
CA GLU A 170 -22.41 -15.93 26.10
C GLU A 170 -21.39 -15.45 27.13
N ARG A 171 -20.12 -15.29 26.73
CA ARG A 171 -19.03 -14.89 27.61
C ARG A 171 -19.11 -13.41 28.02
N GLY A 172 -19.11 -13.19 29.33
CA GLY A 172 -19.01 -11.87 29.98
C GLY A 172 -20.37 -11.18 30.17
N GLN A 173 -20.45 -10.26 31.13
CA GLN A 173 -21.73 -9.66 31.57
C GLN A 173 -22.48 -8.89 30.47
N ALA A 174 -21.77 -8.25 29.54
CA ALA A 174 -22.38 -7.46 28.47
C ALA A 174 -22.58 -8.24 27.17
N GLN A 175 -22.00 -9.45 27.03
CA GLN A 175 -22.10 -10.32 25.85
C GLN A 175 -21.86 -9.64 24.48
N LYS A 176 -21.03 -8.58 24.46
CA LYS A 176 -20.75 -7.79 23.25
C LYS A 176 -19.56 -8.37 22.49
N PHE A 177 -19.74 -8.63 21.20
CA PHE A 177 -18.66 -9.07 20.31
C PHE A 177 -17.46 -8.10 20.32
N MET A 178 -17.71 -6.79 20.29
CA MET A 178 -16.64 -5.79 20.29
C MET A 178 -15.78 -5.78 21.56
N ASN A 179 -16.27 -6.30 22.70
CA ASN A 179 -15.43 -6.43 23.90
C ASN A 179 -14.34 -7.47 23.70
N TRP A 180 -14.65 -8.58 23.02
CA TRP A 180 -13.67 -9.61 22.68
C TRP A 180 -12.63 -9.07 21.69
N VAL A 181 -13.07 -8.35 20.65
CA VAL A 181 -12.18 -7.69 19.68
C VAL A 181 -11.28 -6.67 20.38
N ASN A 182 -11.84 -5.77 21.19
CA ASN A 182 -11.08 -4.72 21.88
C ASN A 182 -10.14 -5.26 22.96
N PHE A 183 -10.53 -6.34 23.65
CA PHE A 183 -9.62 -7.04 24.56
C PHE A 183 -8.40 -7.59 23.81
N ARG A 184 -8.61 -8.15 22.61
CA ARG A 184 -7.48 -8.61 21.79
C ARG A 184 -6.64 -7.43 21.29
N LEU A 185 -7.27 -6.34 20.85
CA LEU A 185 -6.59 -5.14 20.37
C LEU A 185 -5.68 -4.53 21.43
N ASP A 186 -6.16 -4.41 22.67
CA ASP A 186 -5.35 -3.95 23.81
C ASP A 186 -4.04 -4.74 23.94
N ARG A 187 -4.13 -6.08 23.85
CA ARG A 187 -2.94 -6.94 23.87
C ARG A 187 -2.08 -6.79 22.63
N MET A 188 -2.68 -6.65 21.45
CA MET A 188 -1.95 -6.44 20.20
C MET A 188 -1.14 -5.14 20.20
N VAL A 189 -1.67 -4.04 20.77
CA VAL A 189 -0.93 -2.78 20.89
C VAL A 189 0.32 -2.95 21.76
N ILE A 190 0.22 -3.68 22.87
CA ILE A 190 1.37 -4.00 23.73
C ILE A 190 2.40 -4.89 23.00
N GLU A 191 1.93 -5.90 22.28
CA GLU A 191 2.79 -6.81 21.52
C GLU A 191 3.51 -6.08 20.37
N CYS A 192 2.79 -5.25 19.61
CA CYS A 192 3.38 -4.42 18.55
C CYS A 192 4.43 -3.49 19.14
N ARG A 193 4.14 -2.82 20.26
CA ARG A 193 5.15 -2.02 20.97
C ARG A 193 6.40 -2.85 21.28
N ARG A 194 6.28 -4.06 21.83
CA ARG A 194 7.46 -4.89 22.15
C ARG A 194 8.30 -5.18 20.91
N GLN A 195 7.66 -5.39 19.76
CA GLN A 195 8.34 -5.64 18.49
C GLN A 195 8.99 -4.38 17.91
N PHE A 196 8.32 -3.23 17.98
CA PHE A 196 8.81 -1.94 17.45
C PHE A 196 9.57 -1.10 18.48
N SER A 197 9.79 -1.61 19.69
CA SER A 197 10.59 -0.95 20.73
C SER A 197 12.08 -1.17 20.55
N ASP A 198 12.51 -1.82 19.47
CA ASP A 198 13.91 -1.78 19.08
C ASP A 198 14.32 -0.32 18.85
N ARG A 199 15.52 0.05 19.31
CA ARG A 199 15.95 1.45 19.52
C ARG A 199 15.94 2.27 18.22
N HIS A 200 15.92 1.60 17.07
CA HIS A 200 15.90 2.17 15.72
C HIS A 200 14.50 2.49 15.17
N THR A 201 13.42 2.11 15.88
CA THR A 201 12.02 2.25 15.37
C THR A 201 11.19 3.29 16.12
N GLN A 202 11.66 3.82 17.25
CA GLN A 202 10.90 4.76 18.07
C GLN A 202 10.91 6.20 17.51
N GLU A 203 11.88 6.52 16.66
CA GLU A 203 11.96 7.78 15.94
C GLU A 203 11.85 7.45 14.46
N LEU A 204 10.69 7.74 13.87
CA LEU A 204 10.56 7.76 12.42
C LEU A 204 11.54 8.83 11.92
N PRO A 205 12.51 8.50 11.05
CA PRO A 205 13.38 9.52 10.49
C PRO A 205 12.51 10.56 9.82
N ASN A 206 12.74 11.83 10.13
CA ASN A 206 12.03 12.90 9.44
C ASN A 206 12.53 12.95 7.98
N LEU A 207 11.78 13.59 7.08
CA LEU A 207 12.15 13.64 5.66
C LEU A 207 13.55 14.27 5.44
N ASN A 208 13.93 15.25 6.27
CA ASN A 208 15.26 15.86 6.22
C ASN A 208 16.36 14.91 6.73
N ASP A 209 16.06 13.96 7.61
CA ASP A 209 17.01 12.94 8.06
C ASP A 209 17.26 11.93 6.93
N LEU A 210 16.23 11.60 6.14
CA LEU A 210 16.34 10.76 4.94
C LEU A 210 17.16 11.43 3.83
N GLU A 211 17.00 12.74 3.65
CA GLU A 211 17.82 13.54 2.71
C GLU A 211 19.29 13.67 3.16
N ARG A 212 19.56 13.46 4.46
CA ARG A 212 20.91 13.46 5.05
C ARG A 212 21.55 12.09 5.14
N LEU A 213 20.83 11.02 4.79
CA LEU A 213 21.45 9.71 4.66
C LEU A 213 22.43 9.77 3.49
N SER A 214 23.72 9.82 3.81
CA SER A 214 24.78 9.63 2.84
C SER A 214 24.48 8.33 2.09
N GLN A 215 24.23 8.44 0.78
CA GLN A 215 24.24 7.25 -0.06
C GLN A 215 25.59 6.57 0.20
N PRO A 216 25.63 5.24 0.41
CA PRO A 216 26.91 4.56 0.49
C PRO A 216 27.69 4.95 -0.77
N GLU A 217 28.88 5.52 -0.57
CA GLU A 217 29.85 5.75 -1.65
C GLU A 217 29.80 4.53 -2.57
N PRO A 218 29.68 4.71 -3.91
CA PRO A 218 29.55 3.59 -4.82
C PRO A 218 30.68 2.62 -4.51
N THR A 219 30.31 1.49 -3.92
CA THR A 219 31.22 0.38 -3.63
C THR A 219 31.98 0.11 -4.92
N SER A 220 33.30 -0.03 -4.82
CA SER A 220 34.17 -0.21 -5.99
C SER A 220 33.51 -1.20 -6.94
N THR A 221 33.11 -0.73 -8.11
CA THR A 221 32.59 -1.63 -9.12
C THR A 221 33.80 -2.35 -9.68
N LEU A 222 33.66 -3.64 -9.96
CA LEU A 222 34.65 -4.44 -10.67
C LEU A 222 35.26 -3.69 -11.88
N ALA A 223 34.45 -2.89 -12.58
CA ALA A 223 34.90 -2.04 -13.68
C ALA A 223 35.98 -1.03 -13.28
N LYS A 224 35.88 -0.43 -12.08
CA LYS A 224 36.85 0.53 -11.54
C LYS A 224 38.15 -0.16 -11.12
N ASP A 225 38.07 -1.34 -10.50
CA ASP A 225 39.27 -2.11 -10.12
C ASP A 225 40.06 -2.56 -11.37
N VAL A 226 39.36 -3.00 -12.43
CA VAL A 226 39.98 -3.34 -13.72
C VAL A 226 40.56 -2.09 -14.40
N GLN A 227 39.86 -0.96 -14.34
CA GLN A 227 40.35 0.31 -14.89
C GLN A 227 41.64 0.77 -14.18
N ASP A 228 41.68 0.72 -12.85
CA ASP A 228 42.84 1.11 -12.05
C ASP A 228 44.02 0.17 -12.27
N TYR A 229 43.76 -1.13 -12.44
CA TYR A 229 44.79 -2.11 -12.78
C TYR A 229 45.42 -1.85 -14.15
N ILE A 230 44.60 -1.57 -15.16
CA ILE A 230 45.07 -1.21 -16.51
C ILE A 230 45.80 0.13 -16.48
N ALA A 231 45.35 1.11 -15.68
CA ALA A 231 45.99 2.42 -15.57
C ALA A 231 47.36 2.36 -14.88
N THR A 232 47.48 1.54 -13.83
CA THR A 232 48.71 1.39 -13.05
C THR A 232 49.80 0.67 -13.84
N ASP A 233 49.43 -0.32 -14.68
CA ASP A 233 50.31 -1.05 -15.61
C ASP A 233 51.71 -1.33 -15.04
N ARG A 234 51.76 -2.02 -13.89
CA ARG A 234 52.99 -2.16 -13.07
C ARG A 234 54.16 -2.81 -13.80
N ASP A 235 53.86 -3.66 -14.78
CA ASP A 235 54.84 -4.44 -15.56
C ASP A 235 54.99 -3.92 -17.00
N ASP A 236 54.39 -2.76 -17.33
CA ASP A 236 54.38 -2.14 -18.67
C ASP A 236 53.83 -3.07 -19.78
N VAL A 237 53.05 -4.08 -19.40
CA VAL A 237 52.54 -5.13 -20.29
C VAL A 237 51.43 -4.60 -21.21
N PHE A 238 50.61 -3.67 -20.70
CA PHE A 238 49.49 -3.10 -21.45
C PHE A 238 49.92 -1.96 -22.37
N LYS A 239 50.92 -1.17 -21.98
CA LYS A 239 51.57 -0.16 -22.81
C LYS A 239 52.46 -0.77 -23.90
N SER A 240 53.24 -1.80 -23.58
CA SER A 240 54.12 -2.46 -24.55
C SER A 240 53.34 -3.25 -25.61
N THR A 241 52.12 -3.71 -25.31
CA THR A 241 51.25 -4.38 -26.29
C THR A 241 50.50 -3.34 -27.13
N HIS A 242 50.99 -3.10 -28.35
CA HIS A 242 50.48 -2.08 -29.26
C HIS A 242 50.26 -2.62 -30.68
N ILE A 243 49.49 -1.87 -31.49
CA ILE A 243 49.27 -2.21 -32.89
C ILE A 243 50.58 -2.04 -33.68
N ARG A 244 50.90 -2.99 -34.57
CA ARG A 244 52.18 -3.05 -35.30
C ARG A 244 52.57 -1.69 -35.92
N LYS A 245 53.78 -1.19 -35.60
CA LYS A 245 54.34 0.11 -36.01
C LYS A 245 53.61 1.35 -35.44
N ARG A 246 52.77 1.18 -34.41
CA ARG A 246 51.98 2.24 -33.78
C ARG A 246 52.03 2.14 -32.24
N PRO A 247 53.14 2.56 -31.60
CA PRO A 247 53.28 2.52 -30.14
C PRO A 247 52.31 3.48 -29.41
N ASP A 248 51.76 4.44 -30.15
CA ASP A 248 50.73 5.37 -29.69
C ASP A 248 49.36 4.70 -29.49
N ALA A 249 49.06 3.61 -30.22
CA ALA A 249 47.82 2.84 -30.10
C ALA A 249 48.06 1.54 -29.30
N SER A 250 48.40 1.70 -28.01
CA SER A 250 48.56 0.60 -27.07
C SER A 250 47.23 0.05 -26.55
N PHE A 251 47.23 -1.17 -26.02
CA PHE A 251 46.04 -1.75 -25.40
C PHE A 251 45.57 -0.90 -24.22
N GLN A 252 46.50 -0.36 -23.42
CA GLN A 252 46.16 0.53 -22.31
C GLN A 252 45.38 1.77 -22.79
N ALA A 253 45.88 2.46 -23.82
CA ALA A 253 45.26 3.69 -24.32
C ALA A 253 43.85 3.43 -24.88
N ILE A 254 43.69 2.34 -25.61
CA ILE A 254 42.39 1.95 -26.19
C ILE A 254 41.41 1.47 -25.10
N ALA A 255 41.88 0.72 -24.10
CA ALA A 255 41.04 0.25 -23.01
C ALA A 255 40.55 1.39 -22.12
N LEU A 256 41.42 2.34 -21.75
CA LEU A 256 41.02 3.50 -20.96
C LEU A 256 40.03 4.41 -21.71
N ALA A 257 40.20 4.58 -23.02
CA ALA A 257 39.24 5.27 -23.87
C ALA A 257 37.86 4.59 -23.85
N ARG A 258 37.82 3.25 -23.87
CA ARG A 258 36.58 2.47 -23.76
C ARG A 258 35.92 2.55 -22.39
N PHE A 259 36.69 2.62 -21.30
CA PHE A 259 36.16 2.85 -19.94
C PHE A 259 35.67 4.29 -19.72
N ALA A 260 36.16 5.25 -20.53
CA ALA A 260 35.66 6.62 -20.58
C ALA A 260 34.46 6.80 -21.53
N ASP A 261 33.75 5.71 -21.86
CA ASP A 261 32.57 5.66 -22.73
C ASP A 261 32.78 6.16 -24.17
N GLN A 262 34.03 6.22 -24.67
CA GLN A 262 34.28 6.58 -26.05
C GLN A 262 33.85 5.45 -27.01
N SER A 263 33.21 5.85 -28.11
CA SER A 263 32.80 4.97 -29.21
C SER A 263 33.98 4.50 -30.05
N TRP A 264 33.81 3.42 -30.80
CA TRP A 264 34.86 2.91 -31.68
C TRP A 264 35.18 3.89 -32.82
N GLU A 265 34.19 4.65 -33.26
CA GLU A 265 34.29 5.71 -34.27
C GLU A 265 35.19 6.85 -33.80
N GLU A 266 35.03 7.28 -32.54
CA GLU A 266 35.86 8.33 -31.93
C GLU A 266 37.31 7.87 -31.76
N ILE A 267 37.52 6.66 -31.23
CA ILE A 267 38.86 6.07 -31.08
C ILE A 267 39.52 5.86 -32.44
N SER A 268 38.76 5.42 -33.44
CA SER A 268 39.24 5.26 -34.82
C SER A 268 39.73 6.56 -35.42
N THR A 269 39.01 7.65 -35.17
CA THR A 269 39.38 8.99 -35.62
C THR A 269 40.60 9.52 -34.86
N GLN A 270 40.64 9.30 -33.54
CA GLN A 270 41.74 9.75 -32.68
C GLN A 270 43.09 9.13 -33.05
N PHE A 271 43.09 7.83 -33.35
CA PHE A 271 44.32 7.11 -33.69
C PHE A 271 44.55 6.98 -35.20
N ASP A 272 43.64 7.43 -36.06
CA ASP A 272 43.69 7.20 -37.51
C ASP A 272 43.91 5.70 -37.85
N ILE A 273 43.10 4.84 -37.22
CA ILE A 273 43.13 3.39 -37.42
C ILE A 273 41.71 2.92 -37.72
N LYS A 274 41.53 2.16 -38.80
CA LYS A 274 40.21 1.61 -39.17
C LYS A 274 39.61 0.78 -38.04
N ILE A 275 38.32 0.99 -37.74
CA ILE A 275 37.55 0.29 -36.69
C ILE A 275 37.76 -1.24 -36.69
N PRO A 276 37.74 -1.96 -37.84
CA PRO A 276 37.94 -3.41 -37.84
C PRO A 276 39.30 -3.83 -37.26
N THR A 277 40.35 -3.02 -37.48
CA THR A 277 41.69 -3.27 -36.96
C THR A 277 41.76 -3.00 -35.46
N LEU A 278 41.13 -1.92 -34.98
CA LEU A 278 41.04 -1.57 -33.56
C LEU A 278 40.26 -2.61 -32.76
N SER A 279 39.06 -2.95 -33.22
CA SER A 279 38.17 -3.91 -32.55
C SER A 279 38.81 -5.30 -32.48
N SER A 280 39.39 -5.78 -33.59
CA SER A 280 40.07 -7.08 -33.62
C SER A 280 41.35 -7.10 -32.77
N PHE A 281 42.06 -5.98 -32.66
CA PHE A 281 43.21 -5.87 -31.76
C PHE A 281 42.76 -5.90 -30.29
N PHE A 282 41.76 -5.11 -29.94
CA PHE A 282 41.24 -5.03 -28.58
C PHE A 282 40.71 -6.38 -28.09
N GLN A 283 39.90 -7.09 -28.89
CA GLN A 283 39.39 -8.42 -28.55
C GLN A 283 40.53 -9.43 -28.31
N ARG A 284 41.53 -9.47 -29.20
CA ARG A 284 42.69 -10.35 -29.02
C ARG A 284 43.49 -10.04 -27.75
N CYS A 285 43.57 -8.77 -27.36
CA CYS A 285 44.21 -8.38 -26.11
C CYS A 285 43.36 -8.76 -24.89
N CYS A 286 42.04 -8.59 -24.94
CA CYS A 286 41.13 -9.08 -23.88
C CYS A 286 41.27 -10.59 -23.67
N ASP A 287 41.39 -11.38 -24.75
CA ASP A 287 41.61 -12.82 -24.64
C ASP A 287 43.00 -13.13 -24.06
N LYS A 288 44.03 -12.43 -24.52
CA LYS A 288 45.42 -12.60 -24.07
C LYS A 288 45.61 -12.28 -22.59
N PHE A 289 44.90 -11.28 -22.07
CA PHE A 289 45.00 -10.83 -20.67
C PHE A 289 43.87 -11.36 -19.79
N SER A 290 43.01 -12.24 -20.32
CA SER A 290 41.85 -12.77 -19.61
C SER A 290 42.22 -13.44 -18.28
N ASP A 291 43.33 -14.18 -18.23
CA ASP A 291 43.79 -14.81 -16.99
C ASP A 291 44.26 -13.79 -15.94
N GLN A 292 44.90 -12.69 -16.35
CA GLN A 292 45.29 -11.60 -15.44
C GLN A 292 44.07 -10.85 -14.87
N PHE A 293 43.02 -10.70 -15.68
CA PHE A 293 41.76 -10.12 -15.20
C PHE A 293 40.96 -11.08 -14.31
N ARG A 294 41.10 -12.40 -14.48
CA ARG A 294 40.48 -13.40 -13.61
C ARG A 294 41.11 -13.47 -12.22
N GLU A 295 42.39 -13.16 -12.09
CA GLU A 295 43.06 -13.09 -10.77
C GLU A 295 42.63 -11.86 -9.94
N LEU A 296 42.01 -10.85 -10.58
CA LEU A 296 41.45 -9.66 -9.93
C LEU A 296 39.97 -9.82 -9.53
N LEU A 297 39.34 -10.91 -9.97
CA LEU A 297 37.92 -11.27 -9.77
C LEU A 297 37.75 -12.27 -8.62
#